data_AF-A0AAU3M4J0-F1
#
_entry.id   AF-A0AAU3M4J0-F1
#
_cell.length_a   1.000
_cell.length_b   1.000
_cell.length_c   1.000
_cell.angle_alpha   90.00
_cell.angle_beta   90.00
_cell.angle_gamma   90.00
#
_symmetry.space_group_name_H-M   'P 1'
#
loop_
_entity.id
_entity.type
_entity.pdbx_description
1 polymer ?
#
loop_
_entity_poly.entity_id
_entity_poly.type
_entity_poly.pdbx_seq_one_letter_code
_entity_poly.pdbx_strand_id
1 'polypeptide(L)'
;MRTDIFARLDREPEPPKIETPRMSRHRIALFGGTLAFYLAIVIAVLMSSWLVTLDWKVMLFRPYQQWPGIHAFLDYYVVLGQRGPTAVMVACWLGWRSWRQHTLRPLLTLGASLLLLNATVGAVKYGLGRLGPHYATQIGSAELFAGGDIFPSGHTANAVVTWGILAYLAATPRARRYLSAMSAVVSLGVGLTTVYLGTHWLSDVVLGWAAGLLILLGLPWVEPLITRAENWIFAARERLSAHSRLVPAPPVAAGGPRPVPAGQPTMGGTAAQSPVREPVGAGSRQAAVATAAGSRQAAVATAAGSRPRAHTAPPVHQVHAVRSERTPVTPAGSRRPPHADRTPRGGTAPARPVAGG
;
A
#
# COMPACT_ATOMS: atom_id res chain seq x y z
N MET A 1 -17.63 26.50 21.93
CA MET A 1 -16.24 26.30 22.41
C MET A 1 -15.72 24.85 22.19
N ARG A 2 -16.08 24.19 21.07
CA ARG A 2 -15.64 22.81 20.73
C ARG A 2 -14.85 22.71 19.41
N THR A 3 -14.71 23.81 18.68
CA THR A 3 -14.02 23.90 17.39
C THR A 3 -12.51 24.06 17.51
N ASP A 4 -12.00 24.50 18.66
CA ASP A 4 -10.57 24.82 18.81
C ASP A 4 -9.66 23.63 19.12
N ILE A 5 -10.18 22.50 19.61
CA ILE A 5 -9.35 21.33 19.91
C ILE A 5 -8.86 20.67 18.62
N PHE A 6 -9.73 20.57 17.60
CA PHE A 6 -9.36 20.07 16.28
C PHE A 6 -8.44 21.06 15.54
N ALA A 7 -8.72 22.36 15.63
CA ALA A 7 -7.87 23.39 15.03
C ALA A 7 -6.45 23.50 15.65
N ARG A 8 -6.28 23.07 16.92
CA ARG A 8 -4.96 22.99 17.58
C ARG A 8 -4.20 21.71 17.23
N LEU A 9 -4.89 20.62 16.90
CA LEU A 9 -4.26 19.42 16.36
C LEU A 9 -3.74 19.62 14.92
N ASP A 10 -4.34 20.55 14.16
CA ASP A 10 -4.00 20.85 12.76
C ASP A 10 -2.76 21.74 12.56
N ARG A 11 -2.17 22.29 13.64
CA ARG A 11 -1.03 23.21 13.54
C ARG A 11 0.25 22.54 13.97
N GLU A 12 0.94 21.86 13.05
CA GLU A 12 2.40 21.83 13.17
C GLU A 12 2.93 23.23 12.81
N PRO A 13 3.76 23.84 13.67
CA PRO A 13 4.37 25.14 13.41
C PRO A 13 5.38 24.96 12.28
N GLU A 14 4.97 25.40 11.08
CA GLU A 14 5.63 25.24 9.79
C GLU A 14 5.85 23.79 9.32
N PRO A 15 5.40 23.44 8.10
CA PRO A 15 5.77 22.16 7.51
C PRO A 15 7.30 22.09 7.40
N PRO A 16 7.96 21.04 7.94
CA PRO A 16 9.40 20.92 7.83
C PRO A 16 9.75 20.97 6.35
N LYS A 17 10.63 21.90 5.98
CA LYS A 17 11.10 22.09 4.61
C LYS A 17 11.83 20.81 4.21
N ILE A 18 11.14 19.89 3.54
CA ILE A 18 11.74 18.67 3.00
C ILE A 18 12.65 19.15 1.88
N GLU A 19 13.94 19.32 2.17
CA GLU A 19 14.94 19.60 1.14
C GLU A 19 14.99 18.40 0.21
N THR A 20 14.56 18.61 -1.04
CA THR A 20 14.61 17.57 -2.04
C THR A 20 16.07 17.25 -2.35
N PRO A 21 16.48 15.96 -2.30
CA PRO A 21 17.85 15.61 -2.63
C PRO A 21 18.14 15.99 -4.09
N ARG A 22 18.96 17.01 -4.30
CA ARG A 22 19.47 17.32 -5.65
C ARG A 22 20.44 16.23 -6.11
N MET A 23 20.52 16.03 -7.42
CA MET A 23 21.49 15.11 -8.00
C MET A 23 22.91 15.56 -7.66
N SER A 24 23.59 14.77 -6.82
CA SER A 24 25.00 14.95 -6.50
C SER A 24 25.87 14.07 -7.40
N ARG A 25 27.12 14.45 -7.61
CA ARG A 25 28.10 13.63 -8.37
C ARG A 25 28.22 12.22 -7.80
N HIS A 26 28.19 12.10 -6.47
CA HIS A 26 28.19 10.82 -5.76
C HIS A 26 26.97 9.96 -6.11
N ARG A 27 25.77 10.54 -6.17
CA ARG A 27 24.55 9.81 -6.53
C ARG A 27 24.58 9.34 -7.98
N ILE A 28 25.11 10.16 -8.90
CA ILE A 28 25.28 9.78 -10.31
C ILE A 28 26.27 8.62 -10.43
N ALA A 29 27.40 8.67 -9.72
CA ALA A 29 28.36 7.57 -9.69
C ALA A 29 27.75 6.28 -9.11
N LEU A 30 26.99 6.38 -8.02
CA LEU A 30 26.26 5.24 -7.43
C LEU A 30 25.22 4.68 -8.40
N PHE A 31 24.47 5.55 -9.09
CA PHE A 31 23.49 5.12 -10.08
C PHE A 31 24.17 4.40 -11.25
N GLY A 32 25.24 4.98 -11.81
CA GLY A 32 26.01 4.38 -12.90
C GLY A 32 26.64 3.04 -12.51
N GLY A 33 27.24 2.95 -11.32
CA GLY A 33 27.80 1.71 -10.79
C GLY A 33 26.73 0.64 -10.54
N THR A 34 25.59 1.02 -9.97
CA THR A 34 24.46 0.09 -9.75
C THR A 34 23.88 -0.37 -11.09
N LEU A 35 23.81 0.50 -12.10
CA LEU A 35 23.32 0.15 -13.43
C LEU A 35 24.29 -0.79 -14.14
N ALA A 36 25.60 -0.53 -14.07
CA ALA A 36 26.61 -1.43 -14.61
C ALA A 36 26.54 -2.81 -13.93
N PHE A 37 26.39 -2.86 -12.61
CA PHE A 37 26.20 -4.10 -11.86
C PHE A 37 24.91 -4.83 -12.27
N TYR A 38 23.80 -4.10 -12.42
CA TYR A 38 22.52 -4.63 -12.90
C TYR A 38 22.68 -5.28 -14.29
N LEU A 39 23.29 -4.56 -15.24
CA LEU A 39 23.53 -5.07 -16.59
C LEU A 39 24.48 -6.27 -16.59
N ALA A 40 25.52 -6.26 -15.76
CA ALA A 40 26.44 -7.38 -15.62
C ALA A 40 25.72 -8.66 -15.15
N ILE A 41 24.79 -8.55 -14.20
CA ILE A 41 23.96 -9.69 -13.77
C ILE A 41 23.05 -10.18 -14.90
N VAL A 42 22.38 -9.27 -15.61
CA VAL A 42 21.51 -9.64 -16.75
C VAL A 42 22.32 -10.40 -17.81
N ILE A 43 23.51 -9.89 -18.17
CA ILE A 43 24.42 -10.55 -19.11
C ILE A 43 24.87 -11.91 -18.57
N ALA A 44 25.27 -11.99 -17.29
CA ALA A 44 25.71 -13.23 -16.65
C ALA A 44 24.63 -14.31 -16.64
N VAL A 45 23.35 -13.94 -16.47
CA VAL A 45 22.21 -14.86 -16.55
C VAL A 45 21.93 -15.26 -17.99
N LEU A 46 21.93 -14.31 -18.94
CA LEU A 46 21.74 -14.58 -20.37
C LEU A 46 22.80 -15.53 -20.92
N MET A 47 24.05 -15.40 -20.47
CA MET A 47 25.15 -16.27 -20.86
C MET A 47 25.20 -17.61 -20.12
N SER A 48 24.20 -17.90 -19.26
CA SER A 48 24.17 -19.12 -18.43
C SER A 48 25.48 -19.37 -17.68
N SER A 49 26.05 -18.30 -17.12
CA SER A 49 27.37 -18.33 -16.48
C SER A 49 27.37 -19.07 -15.13
N TRP A 50 28.50 -19.02 -14.43
CA TRP A 50 28.64 -19.54 -13.06
C TRP A 50 27.55 -19.06 -12.09
N LEU A 51 26.95 -17.89 -12.36
CA LEU A 51 25.86 -17.34 -11.55
C LEU A 51 24.60 -18.22 -11.64
N VAL A 52 24.29 -18.75 -12.83
CA VAL A 52 23.19 -19.71 -13.01
C VAL A 52 23.53 -21.03 -12.33
N THR A 53 24.78 -21.47 -12.37
CA THR A 53 25.21 -22.64 -11.60
C THR A 53 25.04 -22.43 -10.09
N LEU A 54 25.33 -21.23 -9.58
CA LEU A 54 25.12 -20.88 -8.17
C LEU A 54 23.62 -20.90 -7.81
N ASP A 55 22.77 -20.33 -8.67
CA ASP A 55 21.31 -20.38 -8.52
C ASP A 55 20.81 -21.82 -8.33
N TRP A 56 21.27 -22.73 -9.20
CA TRP A 56 20.94 -24.16 -9.12
C TRP A 56 21.47 -24.81 -7.84
N LYS A 57 22.71 -24.53 -7.43
CA LYS A 57 23.29 -25.06 -6.18
C LYS A 57 22.48 -24.64 -4.96
N VAL A 58 22.08 -23.37 -4.89
CA VAL A 58 21.27 -22.84 -3.78
C VAL A 58 19.88 -23.47 -3.78
N MET A 59 19.24 -23.61 -4.94
CA MET A 59 17.94 -24.28 -5.05
C MET A 59 18.00 -25.75 -4.63
N LEU A 60 19.01 -26.49 -5.11
CA LEU A 60 19.17 -27.92 -4.83
C LEU A 60 19.51 -28.19 -3.36
N PHE A 61 20.11 -27.23 -2.65
CA PHE A 61 20.27 -27.31 -1.20
C PHE A 61 18.93 -27.34 -0.44
N ARG A 62 17.85 -26.84 -1.07
CA ARG A 62 16.48 -26.77 -0.55
C ARG A 62 16.42 -26.22 0.88
N PRO A 63 16.75 -24.93 1.09
CA PRO A 63 16.82 -24.33 2.43
C PRO A 63 15.55 -24.54 3.27
N TYR A 64 14.38 -24.48 2.64
CA TYR A 64 13.09 -24.70 3.30
C TYR A 64 12.91 -26.09 3.92
N GLN A 65 13.64 -27.10 3.45
CA GLN A 65 13.64 -28.45 4.03
C GLN A 65 14.66 -28.59 5.17
N GLN A 66 15.77 -27.83 5.10
CA GLN A 66 16.84 -27.90 6.10
C GLN A 66 16.42 -27.23 7.42
N TRP A 67 15.65 -26.14 7.35
CA TRP A 67 15.30 -25.33 8.53
C TRP A 67 13.79 -25.10 8.68
N PRO A 68 12.96 -26.14 8.79
CA PRO A 68 11.50 -26.00 8.79
C PRO A 68 10.95 -25.11 9.92
N GLY A 69 11.64 -25.01 11.06
CA GLY A 69 11.21 -24.24 12.22
C GLY A 69 11.06 -22.73 11.97
N ILE A 70 11.78 -22.16 11.00
CA ILE A 70 11.68 -20.73 10.66
C ILE A 70 10.70 -20.47 9.50
N HIS A 71 10.20 -21.52 8.85
CA HIS A 71 9.38 -21.39 7.64
C HIS A 71 8.14 -20.52 7.85
N ALA A 72 7.37 -20.78 8.90
CA ALA A 72 6.15 -20.01 9.19
C ALA A 72 6.44 -18.52 9.41
N PHE A 73 7.50 -18.19 10.15
CA PHE A 73 7.90 -16.78 10.36
C PHE A 73 8.28 -16.12 9.04
N LEU A 74 9.08 -16.82 8.22
CA LEU A 74 9.55 -16.30 6.93
C LEU A 74 8.39 -16.11 5.93
N ASP A 75 7.38 -16.98 5.96
CA ASP A 75 6.17 -16.84 5.15
C ASP A 75 5.39 -15.56 5.48
N TYR A 76 5.33 -15.16 6.77
CA TYR A 76 4.78 -13.85 7.13
C TYR A 76 5.73 -12.71 6.79
N TYR A 77 7.03 -12.91 6.96
CA TYR A 77 8.04 -11.89 6.70
C TYR A 77 8.08 -11.47 5.22
N VAL A 78 7.92 -12.42 4.29
CA VAL A 78 7.95 -12.12 2.85
C VAL A 78 6.79 -11.23 2.39
N VAL A 79 5.70 -11.17 3.15
CA VAL A 79 4.57 -10.24 2.92
C VAL A 79 5.03 -8.78 2.97
N LEU A 80 6.11 -8.47 3.70
CA LEU A 80 6.73 -7.13 3.71
C LEU A 80 7.37 -6.76 2.35
N GLY A 81 7.48 -7.70 1.41
CA GLY A 81 7.82 -7.47 0.01
C GLY A 81 6.63 -7.41 -0.94
N GLN A 82 5.42 -7.77 -0.48
CA GLN A 82 4.24 -7.74 -1.33
C GLN A 82 3.77 -6.30 -1.54
N ARG A 83 3.59 -5.92 -2.82
CA ARG A 83 3.19 -4.55 -3.19
C ARG A 83 1.88 -4.14 -2.54
N GLY A 84 0.85 -4.99 -2.54
CA GLY A 84 -0.48 -4.63 -2.02
C GLY A 84 -0.44 -4.21 -0.55
N PRO A 85 -0.11 -5.11 0.38
CA PRO A 85 -0.09 -4.82 1.81
C PRO A 85 0.88 -3.68 2.17
N THR A 86 2.10 -3.70 1.61
CA THR A 86 3.11 -2.70 1.97
C THR A 86 2.83 -1.33 1.38
N ALA A 87 2.36 -1.24 0.13
CA ALA A 87 1.99 0.04 -0.47
C ALA A 87 0.79 0.65 0.25
N VAL A 88 -0.21 -0.14 0.67
CA VAL A 88 -1.35 0.36 1.47
C VAL A 88 -0.85 0.90 2.81
N MET A 89 -0.05 0.13 3.55
CA MET A 89 0.49 0.56 4.84
C MET A 89 1.31 1.84 4.73
N VAL A 90 2.24 1.90 3.77
CA VAL A 90 3.09 3.08 3.55
C VAL A 90 2.24 4.26 3.03
N ALA A 91 1.27 4.03 2.15
CA ALA A 91 0.38 5.08 1.65
C ALA A 91 -0.54 5.63 2.75
N CYS A 92 -1.01 4.79 3.70
CA CYS A 92 -1.77 5.26 4.86
C CYS A 92 -0.93 6.19 5.73
N TRP A 93 0.32 5.80 6.03
CA TRP A 93 1.23 6.63 6.80
C TRP A 93 1.63 7.92 6.08
N LEU A 94 2.00 7.83 4.80
CA LEU A 94 2.33 8.98 3.96
C LEU A 94 1.11 9.87 3.71
N GLY A 95 -0.09 9.30 3.64
CA GLY A 95 -1.34 10.03 3.47
C GLY A 95 -1.71 10.81 4.73
N TRP A 96 -1.57 10.20 5.91
CA TRP A 96 -1.67 10.92 7.17
C TRP A 96 -0.65 12.05 7.26
N ARG A 97 0.62 11.78 6.90
CA ARG A 97 1.67 12.80 6.85
C ARG A 97 1.37 13.90 5.84
N SER A 98 0.90 13.56 4.64
CA SER A 98 0.48 14.48 3.58
C SER A 98 -0.64 15.40 4.04
N TRP A 99 -1.63 14.85 4.75
CA TRP A 99 -2.71 15.61 5.35
C TRP A 99 -2.19 16.61 6.38
N ARG A 100 -1.32 16.16 7.29
CA ARG A 100 -0.69 17.00 8.34
C ARG A 100 0.18 18.12 7.77
N GLN A 101 0.84 17.86 6.64
CA GLN A 101 1.77 18.81 6.00
C GLN A 101 1.13 19.62 4.88
N HIS A 102 -0.17 19.42 4.60
CA HIS A 102 -0.91 20.04 3.49
C HIS A 102 -0.22 19.91 2.12
N THR A 103 0.52 18.83 1.89
CA THR A 103 1.23 18.55 0.64
C THR A 103 0.92 17.16 0.14
N LEU A 104 0.76 17.01 -1.17
CA LEU A 104 0.57 15.71 -1.82
C LEU A 104 1.89 15.05 -2.20
N ARG A 105 3.04 15.74 -2.00
CA ARG A 105 4.37 15.24 -2.39
C ARG A 105 4.64 13.83 -1.90
N PRO A 106 4.54 13.50 -0.59
CA PRO A 106 4.85 12.14 -0.12
C PRO A 106 4.11 11.04 -0.87
N LEU A 107 2.81 11.23 -1.10
CA LEU A 107 1.97 10.29 -1.85
C LEU A 107 2.33 10.23 -3.34
N LEU A 108 2.59 11.38 -3.97
CA LEU A 108 2.99 11.43 -5.37
C LEU A 108 4.38 10.82 -5.59
N THR A 109 5.33 11.00 -4.67
CA THR A 109 6.64 10.35 -4.73
C THR A 109 6.52 8.84 -4.61
N LEU A 110 5.68 8.32 -3.70
CA LEU A 110 5.36 6.89 -3.63
C LEU A 110 4.74 6.41 -4.95
N GLY A 111 3.71 7.08 -5.44
CA GLY A 111 3.02 6.72 -6.69
C GLY A 111 3.97 6.70 -7.90
N ALA A 112 4.78 7.73 -8.05
CA ALA A 112 5.79 7.82 -9.11
C ALA A 112 6.84 6.71 -9.00
N SER A 113 7.30 6.40 -7.79
CA SER A 113 8.27 5.30 -7.56
C SER A 113 7.71 3.93 -7.95
N LEU A 114 6.44 3.66 -7.61
CA LEU A 114 5.76 2.40 -7.95
C LEU A 114 5.44 2.31 -9.45
N LEU A 115 5.13 3.44 -10.08
CA LEU A 115 4.94 3.51 -11.53
C LEU A 115 6.26 3.25 -12.26
N LEU A 116 7.36 3.88 -11.82
CA LEU A 116 8.68 3.67 -12.39
C LEU A 116 9.13 2.22 -12.22
N LEU A 117 8.86 1.62 -11.06
CA LEU A 117 9.09 0.20 -10.82
C LEU A 117 8.30 -0.67 -11.81
N ASN A 118 7.02 -0.40 -12.03
CA ASN A 118 6.23 -1.16 -13.00
C ASN A 118 6.75 -1.00 -14.43
N ALA A 119 7.09 0.22 -14.84
CA ALA A 119 7.60 0.49 -16.18
C ALA A 119 8.97 -0.18 -16.43
N THR A 120 9.84 -0.23 -15.42
CA THR A 120 11.20 -0.77 -15.58
C THR A 120 11.25 -2.26 -15.29
N VAL A 121 10.95 -2.68 -14.05
CA VAL A 121 10.96 -4.09 -13.64
C VAL A 121 9.92 -4.88 -14.41
N GLY A 122 8.72 -4.34 -14.61
CA GLY A 122 7.68 -5.01 -15.39
C GLY A 122 8.13 -5.23 -16.85
N ALA A 123 8.76 -4.25 -17.49
CA ALA A 123 9.27 -4.42 -18.85
C ALA A 123 10.31 -5.53 -18.95
N VAL A 124 11.26 -5.61 -18.01
CA VAL A 124 12.25 -6.70 -17.99
C VAL A 124 11.58 -8.05 -17.72
N LYS A 125 10.59 -8.08 -16.83
CA LYS A 125 9.80 -9.26 -16.47
C LYS A 125 9.13 -9.89 -17.69
N TYR A 126 8.41 -9.06 -18.45
CA TYR A 126 7.73 -9.51 -19.67
C TYR A 126 8.69 -9.75 -20.83
N GLY A 127 9.82 -9.04 -20.88
CA GLY A 127 10.82 -9.20 -21.94
C GLY A 127 11.64 -10.48 -21.83
N LEU A 128 12.01 -10.90 -20.61
CA LEU A 128 12.92 -12.03 -20.39
C LEU A 128 12.22 -13.33 -20.01
N GLY A 129 11.03 -13.26 -19.41
CA GLY A 129 10.15 -14.41 -19.31
C GLY A 129 10.70 -15.62 -18.54
N ARG A 130 11.44 -15.41 -17.45
CA ARG A 130 12.18 -16.48 -16.72
C ARG A 130 11.25 -17.33 -15.86
N LEU A 131 11.40 -18.67 -15.88
CA LEU A 131 10.70 -19.59 -14.96
C LEU A 131 11.38 -19.65 -13.59
N GLY A 132 10.56 -19.95 -12.58
CA GLY A 132 11.03 -20.08 -11.20
C GLY A 132 11.52 -21.46 -10.81
N PRO A 133 12.23 -21.56 -9.68
CA PRO A 133 12.89 -22.80 -9.28
C PRO A 133 11.95 -24.00 -9.15
N HIS A 134 10.68 -23.77 -8.79
CA HIS A 134 9.64 -24.80 -8.69
C HIS A 134 9.14 -25.33 -10.04
N TYR A 135 9.29 -24.55 -11.10
CA TYR A 135 8.82 -24.87 -12.46
C TYR A 135 9.97 -25.14 -13.43
N ALA A 136 11.21 -25.09 -12.95
CA ALA A 136 12.40 -25.31 -13.75
C ALA A 136 12.46 -26.77 -14.21
N THR A 137 12.72 -26.98 -15.50
CA THR A 137 12.66 -28.31 -16.13
C THR A 137 14.03 -28.82 -16.55
N GLN A 138 15.01 -27.92 -16.72
CA GLN A 138 16.34 -28.26 -17.23
C GLN A 138 17.43 -27.73 -16.31
N ILE A 139 18.07 -28.66 -15.59
CA ILE A 139 19.17 -28.37 -14.66
C ILE A 139 20.32 -27.69 -15.40
N GLY A 140 20.78 -26.55 -14.89
CA GLY A 140 21.86 -25.76 -15.47
C GLY A 140 21.42 -24.76 -16.53
N SER A 141 20.15 -24.76 -16.95
CA SER A 141 19.63 -23.74 -17.86
C SER A 141 19.29 -22.46 -17.11
N ALA A 142 19.29 -21.32 -17.82
CA ALA A 142 18.83 -20.04 -17.29
C ALA A 142 17.29 -19.95 -17.20
N GLU A 143 16.56 -20.88 -17.82
CA GLU A 143 15.08 -20.92 -17.88
C GLU A 143 14.44 -19.62 -18.40
N LEU A 144 15.15 -18.90 -19.27
CA LEU A 144 14.69 -17.66 -19.91
C LEU A 144 13.79 -17.95 -21.11
N PHE A 145 12.87 -17.01 -21.41
CA PHE A 145 11.91 -17.08 -22.52
C PHE A 145 10.95 -18.27 -22.48
N ALA A 146 10.79 -18.91 -21.32
CA ALA A 146 9.92 -20.06 -21.13
C ALA A 146 8.52 -19.67 -20.61
N GLY A 147 8.13 -18.40 -20.81
CA GLY A 147 6.81 -17.87 -20.45
C GLY A 147 6.59 -17.61 -18.96
N GLY A 148 7.64 -17.71 -18.14
CA GLY A 148 7.60 -17.34 -16.73
C GLY A 148 7.61 -15.84 -16.55
N ASP A 149 7.42 -15.37 -15.32
CA ASP A 149 7.45 -13.94 -15.04
C ASP A 149 8.37 -13.61 -13.86
N ILE A 150 9.28 -14.48 -13.42
CA ILE A 150 9.86 -14.26 -12.08
C ILE A 150 11.13 -13.39 -12.03
N PHE A 151 11.73 -13.05 -13.19
CA PHE A 151 12.97 -12.27 -13.30
C PHE A 151 12.74 -10.85 -13.81
N PRO A 152 13.15 -9.79 -13.09
CA PRO A 152 13.74 -9.80 -11.75
C PRO A 152 12.68 -9.99 -10.64
N SER A 153 13.14 -10.26 -9.41
CA SER A 153 12.25 -10.48 -8.26
C SER A 153 11.45 -9.22 -7.91
N GLY A 154 10.14 -9.26 -8.16
CA GLY A 154 9.22 -8.17 -7.84
C GLY A 154 9.08 -7.92 -6.34
N HIS A 155 9.00 -8.96 -5.51
CA HIS A 155 8.93 -8.82 -4.04
C HIS A 155 10.12 -8.05 -3.50
N THR A 156 11.30 -8.39 -4.00
CA THR A 156 12.56 -7.80 -3.59
C THR A 156 12.64 -6.33 -4.00
N ALA A 157 12.34 -6.02 -5.27
CA ALA A 157 12.36 -4.65 -5.76
C ALA A 157 11.28 -3.77 -5.09
N ASN A 158 10.09 -4.33 -4.86
CA ASN A 158 9.02 -3.65 -4.12
C ASN A 158 9.48 -3.30 -2.70
N ALA A 159 10.08 -4.23 -1.96
CA ALA A 159 10.56 -3.98 -0.60
C ALA A 159 11.57 -2.82 -0.56
N VAL A 160 12.54 -2.81 -1.47
CA VAL A 160 13.52 -1.72 -1.53
C VAL A 160 12.82 -0.38 -1.76
N VAL A 161 11.89 -0.31 -2.72
CA VAL A 161 11.20 0.94 -3.06
C VAL A 161 10.25 1.41 -1.95
N THR A 162 9.37 0.53 -1.44
CA THR A 162 8.33 0.91 -0.47
C THR A 162 8.91 1.25 0.89
N TRP A 163 9.91 0.52 1.38
CA TRP A 163 10.57 0.84 2.64
C TRP A 163 11.61 1.95 2.48
N GLY A 164 12.30 2.00 1.33
CA GLY A 164 13.31 3.01 1.05
C GLY A 164 12.73 4.42 0.85
N ILE A 165 11.48 4.53 0.40
CA ILE A 165 10.82 5.84 0.25
C ILE A 165 10.68 6.56 1.59
N LEU A 166 10.51 5.82 2.69
CA LEU A 166 10.41 6.39 4.03
C LEU A 166 11.72 7.09 4.41
N ALA A 167 12.85 6.47 4.07
CA ALA A 167 14.18 7.04 4.27
C ALA A 167 14.44 8.22 3.32
N TYR A 168 13.99 8.12 2.06
CA TYR A 168 14.10 9.20 1.07
C TYR A 168 13.36 10.47 1.53
N LEU A 169 12.17 10.31 2.10
CA LEU A 169 11.31 11.39 2.58
C LEU A 169 11.59 11.80 4.04
N ALA A 170 12.62 11.25 4.68
CA ALA A 170 12.93 11.54 6.08
C ALA A 170 13.44 12.99 6.25
N ALA A 171 12.82 13.74 7.17
CA ALA A 171 13.14 15.16 7.38
C ALA A 171 14.46 15.38 8.14
N THR A 172 14.87 14.44 9.01
CA THR A 172 16.06 14.58 9.84
C THR A 172 17.15 13.57 9.44
N PRO A 173 18.45 13.92 9.55
CA PRO A 173 19.54 13.00 9.24
C PRO A 173 19.51 11.71 10.09
N ARG A 174 19.09 11.82 11.35
CA ARG A 174 18.93 10.66 12.26
C ARG A 174 17.83 9.73 11.77
N ALA A 175 16.63 10.27 11.50
CA ALA A 175 15.53 9.48 10.97
C ALA A 175 15.89 8.82 9.64
N ARG A 176 16.56 9.56 8.73
CA ARG A 176 17.07 9.02 7.47
C ARG A 176 17.98 7.82 7.69
N ARG A 177 18.95 7.91 8.62
CA ARG A 177 19.86 6.80 8.93
C ARG A 177 19.13 5.57 9.46
N TYR A 178 18.23 5.74 10.42
CA TYR A 178 17.46 4.62 11.00
C TYR A 178 16.51 4.00 9.98
N LEU A 179 15.78 4.81 9.20
CA LEU A 179 14.87 4.32 8.16
C LEU A 179 15.62 3.66 7.01
N SER A 180 16.81 4.14 6.64
CA SER A 180 17.69 3.47 5.67
C SER A 180 18.15 2.10 6.19
N ALA A 181 18.57 2.01 7.47
CA ALA A 181 18.97 0.74 8.06
C ALA A 181 17.80 -0.24 8.14
N MET A 182 16.63 0.22 8.59
CA MET A 182 15.39 -0.57 8.61
C MET A 182 15.02 -1.05 7.21
N SER A 183 15.02 -0.16 6.22
CA SER A 183 14.74 -0.51 4.83
C SER A 183 15.71 -1.55 4.29
N ALA A 184 17.01 -1.43 4.59
CA ALA A 184 18.02 -2.40 4.18
C ALA A 184 17.76 -3.77 4.81
N VAL A 185 17.53 -3.84 6.12
CA VAL A 185 17.25 -5.10 6.84
C VAL A 185 15.98 -5.77 6.30
N VAL A 186 14.90 -5.00 6.14
CA VAL A 186 13.64 -5.53 5.61
C VAL A 186 13.82 -6.05 4.18
N SER A 187 14.43 -5.25 3.30
CA SER A 187 14.58 -5.62 1.90
C SER A 187 15.52 -6.79 1.68
N LEU A 188 16.65 -6.83 2.40
CA LEU A 188 17.58 -7.95 2.35
C LEU A 188 16.93 -9.23 2.91
N GLY A 189 16.24 -9.12 4.05
CA GLY A 189 15.51 -10.26 4.62
C GLY A 189 14.44 -10.79 3.66
N VAL A 190 13.65 -9.92 3.02
CA VAL A 190 12.58 -10.32 2.09
C VAL A 190 13.19 -11.06 0.90
N GLY A 191 14.25 -10.51 0.32
CA GLY A 191 14.95 -11.14 -0.80
C GLY A 191 15.48 -12.53 -0.43
N LEU A 192 16.22 -12.64 0.68
CA LEU A 192 16.73 -13.93 1.16
C LEU A 192 15.61 -14.93 1.48
N THR A 193 14.48 -14.43 1.99
CA THR A 193 13.31 -15.26 2.24
C THR A 193 12.75 -15.86 0.96
N THR A 194 12.67 -15.08 -0.13
CA THR A 194 12.17 -15.62 -1.41
C THR A 194 13.07 -16.72 -1.98
N VAL A 195 14.38 -16.65 -1.73
CA VAL A 195 15.35 -17.73 -2.06
C VAL A 195 15.15 -18.92 -1.14
N TYR A 196 14.99 -18.69 0.17
CA TYR A 196 14.74 -19.73 1.16
C TYR A 196 13.50 -20.56 0.82
N LEU A 197 12.40 -19.88 0.48
CA LEU A 197 11.14 -20.49 0.06
C LEU A 197 11.24 -21.14 -1.34
N GLY A 198 12.33 -20.95 -2.07
CA GLY A 198 12.52 -21.48 -3.44
C GLY A 198 11.64 -20.82 -4.50
N THR A 199 11.05 -19.67 -4.21
CA THR A 199 10.15 -18.96 -5.14
C THR A 199 10.92 -18.19 -6.23
N HIS A 200 12.14 -17.76 -5.92
CA HIS A 200 13.01 -17.00 -6.80
C HIS A 200 14.43 -17.55 -6.77
N TRP A 201 15.15 -17.41 -7.88
CA TRP A 201 16.59 -17.65 -7.94
C TRP A 201 17.35 -16.54 -7.20
N LEU A 202 18.56 -16.84 -6.74
CA LEU A 202 19.40 -15.87 -6.04
C LEU A 202 19.71 -14.66 -6.94
N SER A 203 20.02 -14.90 -8.21
CA SER A 203 20.28 -13.84 -9.19
C SER A 203 19.06 -12.93 -9.42
N ASP A 204 17.83 -13.46 -9.38
CA ASP A 204 16.60 -12.65 -9.51
C ASP A 204 16.46 -11.67 -8.34
N VAL A 205 16.84 -12.12 -7.15
CA VAL A 205 16.78 -11.34 -5.91
C VAL A 205 17.84 -10.25 -5.92
N VAL A 206 19.08 -10.59 -6.25
CA VAL A 206 20.17 -9.60 -6.37
C VAL A 206 19.81 -8.53 -7.42
N LEU A 207 19.25 -8.96 -8.56
CA LEU A 207 18.80 -8.02 -9.59
C LEU A 207 17.61 -7.17 -9.11
N GLY A 208 16.69 -7.75 -8.34
CA GLY A 208 15.58 -7.03 -7.70
C GLY A 208 16.05 -5.95 -6.72
N TRP A 209 17.07 -6.23 -5.90
CA TRP A 209 17.67 -5.22 -5.01
C TRP A 209 18.29 -4.07 -5.81
N ALA A 210 19.06 -4.40 -6.86
CA ALA A 210 19.67 -3.41 -7.73
C ALA A 210 18.61 -2.55 -8.45
N ALA A 211 17.53 -3.16 -8.95
CA ALA A 211 16.41 -2.46 -9.59
C ALA A 211 15.75 -1.44 -8.65
N GLY A 212 15.40 -1.87 -7.44
CA GLY A 212 14.79 -1.00 -6.44
C GLY A 212 15.72 0.15 -6.05
N LEU A 213 17.02 -0.12 -5.92
CA LEU A 213 18.01 0.90 -5.61
C LEU A 213 18.16 1.92 -6.76
N LEU A 214 18.17 1.47 -8.02
CA LEU A 214 18.20 2.36 -9.19
C LEU A 214 17.02 3.33 -9.19
N ILE A 215 15.82 2.86 -8.84
CA ILE A 215 14.63 3.69 -8.75
C ILE A 215 14.82 4.77 -7.69
N LEU A 216 15.24 4.40 -6.47
CA LEU A 216 15.48 5.37 -5.38
C LEU A 216 16.61 6.36 -5.72
N LEU A 217 17.65 5.89 -6.41
CA LEU A 217 18.75 6.74 -6.84
C LEU A 217 18.30 7.72 -7.94
N GLY A 218 17.42 7.29 -8.84
CA GLY A 218 16.89 8.08 -9.95
C GLY A 218 15.71 9.00 -9.61
N LEU A 219 15.04 8.82 -8.46
CA LEU A 219 13.91 9.64 -8.02
C LEU A 219 14.11 11.17 -8.13
N PRO A 220 15.28 11.74 -7.82
CA PRO A 220 15.52 13.17 -8.00
C PRO A 220 15.31 13.70 -9.43
N TRP A 221 15.43 12.87 -10.47
CA TRP A 221 15.10 13.27 -11.85
C TRP A 221 13.59 13.39 -12.08
N VAL A 222 12.77 12.67 -11.30
CA VAL A 222 11.31 12.67 -11.38
C VAL A 222 10.70 13.75 -10.47
N GLU A 223 11.44 14.24 -9.47
CA GLU A 223 11.01 15.27 -8.52
C GLU A 223 10.43 16.55 -9.19
N PRO A 224 11.00 17.09 -10.29
CA PRO A 224 10.41 18.24 -10.99
C PRO A 224 9.05 17.92 -11.60
N LEU A 225 8.84 16.69 -12.08
CA LEU A 225 7.56 16.24 -12.61
C LEU A 225 6.53 16.08 -11.48
N ILE A 226 6.93 15.53 -10.34
CA ILE A 226 6.09 15.43 -9.13
C ILE A 226 5.63 16.82 -8.67
N THR A 227 6.55 17.78 -8.64
CA THR A 227 6.22 19.18 -8.26
C THR A 227 5.24 19.82 -9.24
N ARG A 228 5.43 19.61 -10.55
CA ARG A 228 4.48 20.09 -11.57
C ARG A 228 3.11 19.45 -11.41
N ALA A 229 3.06 18.15 -11.16
CA ALA A 229 1.82 17.41 -10.95
C ALA A 229 1.07 17.91 -9.72
N GLU A 230 1.77 18.12 -8.60
CA GLU A 230 1.17 18.68 -7.38
C GLU A 230 0.53 20.06 -7.64
N ASN A 231 1.28 20.97 -8.25
CA ASN A 231 0.79 22.31 -8.57
C ASN A 231 -0.42 22.27 -9.51
N TRP A 232 -0.39 21.37 -10.50
CA TRP A 232 -1.50 21.18 -11.42
C TRP A 232 -2.76 20.64 -10.70
N ILE A 233 -2.60 19.68 -9.79
CA ILE A 233 -3.70 19.13 -8.98
C ILE A 233 -4.33 20.22 -8.11
N PHE A 234 -3.53 21.05 -7.44
CA PHE A 234 -4.06 22.16 -6.64
C PHE A 234 -4.77 23.20 -7.49
N ALA A 235 -4.18 23.60 -8.63
CA ALA A 235 -4.82 24.52 -9.57
C ALA A 235 -6.14 23.97 -10.14
N ALA A 236 -6.19 22.67 -10.47
CA ALA A 236 -7.41 22.02 -10.95
C ALA A 236 -8.50 21.99 -9.86
N ARG A 237 -8.12 21.67 -8.61
CA ARG A 237 -9.03 21.70 -7.47
C ARG A 237 -9.60 23.10 -7.22
N GLU A 238 -8.78 24.13 -7.33
CA GLU A 238 -9.22 25.52 -7.20
C GLU A 238 -10.20 25.92 -8.31
N ARG A 239 -9.92 25.54 -9.57
CA ARG A 239 -10.81 25.78 -10.71
C ARG A 239 -12.17 25.10 -10.53
N LEU A 240 -12.18 23.84 -10.09
CA LEU A 240 -13.40 23.09 -9.81
C LEU A 240 -14.20 23.73 -8.66
N SER A 241 -13.51 24.11 -7.58
CA SER A 241 -14.14 24.77 -6.43
C SER A 241 -14.72 26.14 -6.80
N ALA A 242 -14.05 26.89 -7.68
CA ALA A 242 -14.54 28.16 -8.20
C ALA A 242 -15.80 27.97 -9.05
N HIS A 243 -15.86 26.94 -9.89
CA HIS A 243 -17.08 26.61 -10.65
C HIS A 243 -18.24 26.26 -9.73
N SER A 244 -18.01 25.50 -8.66
CA SER A 244 -19.06 25.18 -7.67
C SER A 244 -19.55 26.40 -6.89
N ARG A 245 -18.72 27.44 -6.71
CA ARG A 245 -19.10 28.69 -6.04
C ARG A 245 -19.82 29.68 -6.96
N LEU A 246 -19.67 29.52 -8.28
CA LEU A 246 -20.32 30.37 -9.29
C LEU A 246 -21.71 29.87 -9.69
N VAL A 247 -22.16 28.72 -9.18
CA VAL A 247 -23.58 28.34 -9.26
C VAL A 247 -24.35 29.36 -8.41
N PRO A 248 -25.22 30.20 -8.99
CA PRO A 248 -25.99 31.15 -8.22
C PRO A 248 -26.78 30.38 -7.18
N ALA A 249 -26.70 30.78 -5.91
CA ALA A 249 -27.66 30.32 -4.93
C ALA A 249 -29.07 30.57 -5.52
N PRO A 250 -29.99 29.59 -5.48
CA PRO A 250 -31.33 29.81 -5.98
C PRO A 250 -31.87 31.09 -5.32
N PRO A 251 -32.52 32.00 -6.08
CA PRO A 251 -33.02 33.23 -5.52
C PRO A 251 -33.87 32.87 -4.31
N VAL A 252 -33.44 33.32 -3.13
CA VAL A 252 -34.28 33.26 -1.93
C VAL A 252 -35.54 34.01 -2.33
N ALA A 253 -36.66 33.30 -2.42
CA ALA A 253 -37.93 33.89 -2.81
C ALA A 253 -38.20 35.07 -1.86
N ALA A 254 -38.13 36.28 -2.41
CA ALA A 254 -38.41 37.53 -1.70
C ALA A 254 -39.93 37.68 -1.47
N GLY A 255 -40.56 36.66 -0.89
CA GLY A 255 -42.00 36.57 -0.67
C GLY A 255 -42.41 35.80 0.59
N GLY A 256 -41.46 35.38 1.44
CA GLY A 256 -41.80 34.90 2.77
C GLY A 256 -42.21 36.07 3.68
N PRO A 257 -43.23 35.93 4.55
CA PRO A 257 -43.67 37.02 5.42
C PRO A 257 -42.48 37.54 6.24
N ARG A 258 -42.20 38.83 6.11
CA ARG A 258 -41.22 39.54 6.95
C ARG A 258 -41.56 39.25 8.42
N PRO A 259 -40.60 38.84 9.26
CA PRO A 259 -40.78 38.92 10.70
C PRO A 259 -40.99 40.40 11.03
N VAL A 260 -42.22 40.74 11.44
CA VAL A 260 -42.53 42.05 12.00
C VAL A 260 -41.61 42.23 13.22
N PRO A 261 -40.87 43.34 13.36
CA PRO A 261 -40.16 43.62 14.60
C PRO A 261 -41.22 43.71 15.69
N ALA A 262 -41.20 42.77 16.65
CA ALA A 262 -42.03 42.87 17.83
C ALA A 262 -41.75 44.22 18.49
N GLY A 263 -42.77 45.09 18.55
CA GLY A 263 -42.67 46.41 19.16
C GLY A 263 -42.15 46.28 20.59
N GLN A 264 -41.15 47.09 20.92
CA GLN A 264 -40.77 47.34 22.30
C GLN A 264 -42.01 47.84 23.06
N PRO A 265 -42.34 47.29 24.25
CA PRO A 265 -43.36 47.87 25.09
C PRO A 265 -42.84 49.21 25.63
N THR A 266 -43.37 50.30 25.09
CA THR A 266 -43.39 51.60 25.76
C THR A 266 -44.26 51.49 27.01
N MET A 267 -43.64 51.51 28.19
CA MET A 267 -44.31 51.86 29.45
C MET A 267 -43.66 53.14 29.97
N GLY A 268 -44.33 54.26 29.73
CA GLY A 268 -44.03 55.55 30.32
C GLY A 268 -45.13 55.96 31.29
N GLY A 269 -44.73 56.33 32.52
CA GLY A 269 -45.53 56.94 33.58
C GLY A 269 -46.29 55.92 34.44
N THR A 270 -46.28 55.91 35.77
CA THR A 270 -45.90 56.93 36.77
C THR A 270 -45.91 56.25 38.15
N ALA A 271 -45.20 56.87 39.11
CA ALA A 271 -45.34 56.75 40.57
C ALA A 271 -44.21 56.03 41.33
N ALA A 272 -43.49 56.88 42.09
CA ALA A 272 -43.09 56.70 43.49
C ALA A 272 -41.77 55.99 43.84
N GLN A 273 -40.82 56.86 44.21
CA GLN A 273 -39.97 56.81 45.42
C GLN A 273 -38.69 55.95 45.41
N SER A 274 -37.55 56.64 45.34
CA SER A 274 -36.23 56.22 45.86
C SER A 274 -36.25 56.07 47.39
N PRO A 275 -35.31 55.36 48.05
CA PRO A 275 -33.98 55.95 48.32
C PRO A 275 -32.79 54.94 48.29
N VAL A 276 -31.62 55.36 47.77
CA VAL A 276 -30.36 55.70 48.50
C VAL A 276 -29.54 54.48 49.02
N ARG A 277 -28.32 54.24 48.51
CA ARG A 277 -27.01 54.65 49.09
C ARG A 277 -25.80 54.01 48.36
N GLU A 278 -24.68 54.71 48.49
CA GLU A 278 -23.37 54.66 47.79
C GLU A 278 -22.47 53.42 47.97
N PRO A 279 -21.37 53.32 47.16
CA PRO A 279 -20.42 52.22 47.15
C PRO A 279 -19.19 52.47 48.05
N VAL A 280 -18.57 51.40 48.56
CA VAL A 280 -17.21 51.45 49.14
C VAL A 280 -16.45 50.19 48.71
N GLY A 281 -15.23 50.38 48.21
CA GLY A 281 -14.39 49.33 47.66
C GLY A 281 -13.23 48.87 48.57
N ALA A 282 -12.29 48.23 47.87
CA ALA A 282 -10.89 47.93 48.23
C ALA A 282 -10.56 46.62 48.96
N GLY A 283 -9.51 45.96 48.45
CA GLY A 283 -8.60 45.07 49.19
C GLY A 283 -8.81 43.57 48.94
N SER A 284 -8.26 42.95 47.88
CA SER A 284 -6.86 42.50 47.70
C SER A 284 -6.55 41.08 48.18
N ARG A 285 -5.89 40.34 47.27
CA ARG A 285 -4.89 39.25 47.44
C ARG A 285 -5.33 37.78 47.47
N GLN A 286 -4.88 37.12 46.39
CA GLN A 286 -4.01 35.93 46.34
C GLN A 286 -4.57 34.52 46.60
N ALA A 287 -4.53 33.77 45.50
CA ALA A 287 -3.74 32.55 45.29
C ALA A 287 -4.29 31.18 45.73
N ALA A 288 -3.95 30.21 44.87
CA ALA A 288 -3.81 28.77 45.07
C ALA A 288 -5.13 27.96 45.14
N VAL A 289 -5.47 27.13 44.13
CA VAL A 289 -4.89 25.83 43.69
C VAL A 289 -5.84 24.71 44.12
N ALA A 290 -6.28 23.91 43.13
CA ALA A 290 -6.77 22.53 43.23
C ALA A 290 -8.06 22.32 44.07
N THR A 291 -8.97 21.37 43.83
CA THR A 291 -8.89 20.09 43.12
C THR A 291 -10.32 19.56 42.96
N ALA A 292 -10.52 18.80 41.89
CA ALA A 292 -11.29 17.55 41.80
C ALA A 292 -12.76 17.49 42.27
N ALA A 293 -13.59 17.19 41.27
CA ALA A 293 -14.91 16.61 41.38
C ALA A 293 -14.91 15.21 42.04
N GLY A 294 -15.85 14.98 42.96
CA GLY A 294 -16.49 13.68 43.18
C GLY A 294 -17.59 13.50 42.13
N SER A 295 -17.61 12.45 41.31
CA SER A 295 -17.96 11.06 41.62
C SER A 295 -19.47 10.82 41.77
N ARG A 296 -19.95 9.84 40.99
CA ARG A 296 -21.17 9.00 41.20
C ARG A 296 -22.50 9.65 40.81
N GLN A 297 -23.52 8.99 40.27
CA GLN A 297 -23.90 7.60 39.96
C GLN A 297 -25.12 7.72 39.00
N ALA A 298 -25.20 7.00 37.87
CA ALA A 298 -25.89 5.71 37.68
C ALA A 298 -27.42 5.67 37.95
N ALA A 299 -28.22 5.51 36.89
CA ALA A 299 -29.53 4.80 36.76
C ALA A 299 -30.13 5.20 35.39
N VAL A 300 -30.19 4.37 34.33
CA VAL A 300 -31.02 3.17 34.05
C VAL A 300 -32.52 3.37 34.30
N ALA A 301 -33.28 3.56 33.22
CA ALA A 301 -34.60 2.96 33.00
C ALA A 301 -35.03 3.06 31.52
N THR A 302 -35.71 2.01 31.08
CA THR A 302 -36.14 1.56 29.75
C THR A 302 -37.50 2.09 29.28
N ALA A 303 -37.73 2.13 27.95
CA ALA A 303 -38.96 1.76 27.19
C ALA A 303 -39.00 2.54 25.85
N ALA A 304 -38.91 1.92 24.65
CA ALA A 304 -39.89 1.12 23.88
C ALA A 304 -40.77 1.95 22.91
N GLY A 305 -40.82 1.50 21.64
CA GLY A 305 -41.76 1.92 20.57
C GLY A 305 -41.06 2.57 19.35
N SER A 306 -40.86 2.01 18.15
CA SER A 306 -41.63 1.17 17.19
C SER A 306 -41.97 1.92 15.88
N ARG A 307 -41.07 1.80 14.87
CA ARG A 307 -41.27 1.62 13.39
C ARG A 307 -42.10 2.66 12.56
N PRO A 308 -42.11 2.62 11.18
CA PRO A 308 -41.26 1.92 10.21
C PRO A 308 -40.77 2.77 8.99
N ARG A 309 -39.94 2.13 8.18
CA ARG A 309 -39.39 2.52 6.87
C ARG A 309 -40.34 2.01 5.77
N ALA A 310 -40.65 2.81 4.74
CA ALA A 310 -41.49 2.40 3.60
C ALA A 310 -40.71 2.43 2.27
N HIS A 311 -40.91 1.38 1.48
CA HIS A 311 -40.48 1.20 0.10
C HIS A 311 -41.60 1.59 -0.87
N THR A 312 -41.27 2.19 -2.02
CA THR A 312 -42.00 2.04 -3.30
C THR A 312 -41.07 2.34 -4.48
N ALA A 313 -41.13 1.50 -5.52
CA ALA A 313 -40.45 1.63 -6.82
C ALA A 313 -41.53 1.79 -7.96
N PRO A 314 -41.21 1.63 -9.27
CA PRO A 314 -40.62 2.56 -10.26
C PRO A 314 -41.58 2.87 -11.45
N PRO A 315 -41.14 3.49 -12.59
CA PRO A 315 -40.84 2.68 -13.80
C PRO A 315 -39.78 3.21 -14.83
N VAL A 316 -39.10 2.25 -15.49
CA VAL A 316 -38.75 2.04 -16.93
C VAL A 316 -38.01 3.12 -17.77
N HIS A 317 -36.77 2.80 -18.22
CA HIS A 317 -36.42 2.57 -19.66
C HIS A 317 -35.02 1.93 -19.84
N GLN A 318 -34.93 1.06 -20.85
CA GLN A 318 -33.85 0.15 -21.32
C GLN A 318 -32.53 0.87 -21.73
N VAL A 319 -31.34 0.26 -21.80
CA VAL A 319 -30.87 -0.76 -22.77
C VAL A 319 -29.65 -1.56 -22.25
N HIS A 320 -29.59 -2.85 -22.60
CA HIS A 320 -28.58 -3.86 -22.26
C HIS A 320 -27.38 -3.95 -23.23
N ALA A 321 -26.23 -4.44 -22.72
CA ALA A 321 -25.30 -5.31 -23.46
C ALA A 321 -24.45 -6.22 -22.52
N VAL A 322 -24.95 -7.44 -22.33
CA VAL A 322 -24.33 -8.79 -22.23
C VAL A 322 -22.84 -8.96 -21.85
N ARG A 323 -22.58 -9.71 -20.77
CA ARG A 323 -21.56 -10.79 -20.72
C ARG A 323 -21.92 -11.85 -19.65
N SER A 324 -21.90 -13.13 -20.01
CA SER A 324 -22.39 -14.25 -19.20
C SER A 324 -21.33 -14.82 -18.25
N GLU A 325 -21.71 -15.07 -16.99
CA GLU A 325 -20.97 -15.92 -16.05
C GLU A 325 -21.67 -17.29 -15.93
N ARG A 326 -20.91 -18.37 -16.10
CA ARG A 326 -21.31 -19.74 -15.76
C ARG A 326 -20.94 -20.05 -14.32
N THR A 327 -21.83 -20.74 -13.61
CA THR A 327 -21.55 -21.50 -12.39
C THR A 327 -22.00 -22.97 -12.54
N PRO A 328 -21.53 -23.89 -11.67
CA PRO A 328 -21.09 -25.23 -12.07
C PRO A 328 -22.08 -26.36 -11.71
N VAL A 329 -21.96 -27.50 -12.38
CA VAL A 329 -22.57 -28.78 -11.96
C VAL A 329 -21.60 -29.94 -12.24
N THR A 330 -21.39 -30.81 -11.25
CA THR A 330 -20.77 -32.14 -11.32
C THR A 330 -21.71 -33.15 -10.62
N PRO A 331 -21.50 -34.47 -10.69
CA PRO A 331 -21.27 -35.32 -11.87
C PRO A 331 -22.20 -36.57 -11.84
N ALA A 332 -22.50 -37.19 -13.00
CA ALA A 332 -23.07 -38.53 -13.04
C ALA A 332 -22.82 -39.20 -14.39
N GLY A 333 -22.45 -40.49 -14.38
CA GLY A 333 -22.64 -41.36 -15.55
C GLY A 333 -21.40 -42.13 -16.02
N SER A 334 -21.29 -43.35 -15.50
CA SER A 334 -20.46 -44.46 -15.97
C SER A 334 -20.55 -44.73 -17.49
N ARG A 335 -19.41 -44.89 -18.16
CA ARG A 335 -19.31 -45.76 -19.34
C ARG A 335 -18.01 -46.58 -19.34
N ARG A 336 -18.22 -47.86 -19.07
CA ARG A 336 -17.38 -49.04 -19.25
C ARG A 336 -16.88 -49.16 -20.71
N PRO A 337 -15.61 -49.51 -20.97
CA PRO A 337 -15.17 -49.97 -22.29
C PRO A 337 -15.46 -51.47 -22.47
N PRO A 338 -15.85 -51.95 -23.67
CA PRO A 338 -16.05 -53.37 -23.93
C PRO A 338 -14.72 -54.08 -24.25
N HIS A 339 -14.50 -55.23 -23.62
CA HIS A 339 -13.50 -56.23 -24.01
C HIS A 339 -14.19 -57.42 -24.70
N ALA A 340 -13.69 -57.79 -25.88
CA ALA A 340 -13.61 -59.13 -26.48
C ALA A 340 -12.75 -58.93 -27.77
N ASP A 341 -11.70 -59.68 -28.08
CA ASP A 341 -11.67 -61.13 -28.23
C ASP A 341 -10.27 -61.76 -28.07
N ARG A 342 -10.27 -62.89 -27.34
CA ARG A 342 -9.62 -64.19 -27.61
C ARG A 342 -8.13 -64.30 -27.98
N THR A 343 -7.36 -64.78 -27.00
CA THR A 343 -6.25 -65.75 -27.16
C THR A 343 -6.77 -67.18 -27.41
N PRO A 344 -6.09 -68.02 -28.21
CA PRO A 344 -6.17 -69.47 -28.10
C PRO A 344 -5.09 -70.02 -27.13
N ARG A 345 -5.48 -71.04 -26.36
CA ARG A 345 -4.66 -71.85 -25.46
C ARG A 345 -3.76 -72.83 -26.22
N GLY A 346 -2.59 -73.06 -25.64
CA GLY A 346 -1.78 -74.29 -25.73
C GLY A 346 -0.48 -73.99 -24.97
N GLY A 347 -0.15 -74.54 -23.80
CA GLY A 347 -0.36 -75.88 -23.30
C GLY A 347 1.03 -76.48 -23.11
N THR A 348 1.43 -76.72 -21.85
CA THR A 348 2.60 -77.48 -21.32
C THR A 348 3.59 -76.67 -20.46
N ALA A 349 3.45 -76.81 -19.15
CA ALA A 349 4.57 -77.01 -18.22
C ALA A 349 4.85 -78.54 -18.17
N PRO A 350 5.98 -79.08 -17.64
CA PRO A 350 6.82 -78.52 -16.57
C PRO A 350 8.36 -78.75 -16.72
N ALA A 351 9.15 -78.14 -15.84
CA ALA A 351 10.22 -78.77 -15.04
C ALA A 351 11.30 -77.76 -14.57
N ARG A 352 11.43 -77.64 -13.24
CA ARG A 352 12.69 -77.30 -12.52
C ARG A 352 13.52 -78.60 -12.42
N PRO A 353 14.86 -78.58 -12.33
CA PRO A 353 15.58 -78.26 -11.06
C PRO A 353 16.91 -77.48 -11.25
N VAL A 354 17.32 -76.59 -10.33
CA VAL A 354 18.31 -76.73 -9.20
C VAL A 354 19.80 -76.88 -9.62
N ALA A 355 20.63 -76.02 -8.99
CA ALA A 355 22.11 -76.05 -8.81
C ALA A 355 22.96 -75.84 -10.07
N GLY A 356 24.14 -75.20 -10.04
CA GLY A 356 25.02 -74.70 -8.98
C GLY A 356 26.40 -74.46 -9.61
N GLY A 357 27.23 -73.61 -9.01
CA GLY A 357 28.59 -73.33 -9.48
C GLY A 357 29.03 -71.91 -9.16
#